data_AF-A0A356XEM4-F1
#
_entry.id   AF-A0A356XEM4-F1
#
_cell.length_a   1.000
_cell.length_b   1.000
_cell.length_c   1.000
_cell.angle_alpha   90.00
_cell.angle_beta   90.00
_cell.angle_gamma   90.00
#
_symmetry.space_group_name_H-M   'P 1'
#
loop_
_entity.id
_entity.type
_entity.pdbx_description
1 polymer ?
#
loop_
_entity_poly.entity_id
_entity_poly.type
_entity_poly.pdbx_seq_one_letter_code
_entity_poly.pdbx_strand_id
1 'polypeptide(L)'
;MNYVKRAWYAVTRKPGRSLILLVLFAAIANFVFAGIAIKHATQQASILARQKLGGTLTLTYDMQKAFDTIRAQRQAGAGAAGAGGAGGVQGQAGRFQMTVQPITETGALAVGSLNHIIDQNIIVNTNANADGFIPITTEEAADETPAASGSTTAAASTRQANEDRNPLAAVLTGNRRMPDVSITGVSETILLDSFNDGTLLLLEGEHISVSRLSTGSIPEVLIESNLAEENSIKVGDIIKIVPYVSNASVTADSAEVKVSGIYESNQAMDTASAGGFGGVQGMDFRQPYNMIYTDYKTALALKDAAAAASGTAGTGGTGGGILAGMLGAGAGIDSVVYFVDDPVNIEKVQQEAQSVQEVDWNV
;
A
#
# COMPACT_ATOMS: atom_id res chain seq x y z
N MET A 1 34.14 -65.14 -16.72
CA MET A 1 33.93 -64.33 -17.95
C MET A 1 34.82 -63.09 -17.91
N ASN A 2 35.99 -63.16 -18.58
CA ASN A 2 37.06 -62.14 -18.52
C ASN A 2 36.80 -60.91 -19.41
N TYR A 3 35.61 -60.31 -19.37
CA TYR A 3 35.26 -59.20 -20.26
C TYR A 3 35.96 -57.88 -19.89
N VAL A 4 36.09 -57.57 -18.61
CA VAL A 4 36.78 -56.35 -18.13
C VAL A 4 38.26 -56.36 -18.50
N LYS A 5 38.95 -57.49 -18.31
CA LYS A 5 40.34 -57.66 -18.76
C LYS A 5 40.47 -57.52 -20.28
N ARG A 6 39.54 -58.12 -21.04
CA ARG A 6 39.54 -58.01 -22.51
C ARG A 6 39.27 -56.58 -22.99
N ALA A 7 38.39 -55.84 -22.32
CA ALA A 7 38.13 -54.43 -22.59
C ALA A 7 39.37 -53.56 -22.33
N TRP A 8 40.07 -53.79 -21.21
CA TRP A 8 41.32 -53.11 -20.90
C TRP A 8 42.37 -53.35 -21.99
N TYR A 9 42.59 -54.62 -22.36
CA TYR A 9 43.53 -54.96 -23.43
C TYR A 9 43.15 -54.32 -24.77
N ALA A 10 41.85 -54.21 -25.07
CA ALA A 10 41.37 -53.58 -26.31
C ALA A 10 41.68 -52.07 -26.37
N VAL A 11 41.62 -51.36 -25.23
CA VAL A 11 42.00 -49.94 -25.13
C VAL A 11 43.50 -49.75 -25.32
N THR A 12 44.33 -50.61 -24.74
CA THR A 12 45.80 -50.52 -24.87
C THR A 12 46.34 -50.97 -26.23
N ARG A 13 45.59 -51.75 -27.03
CA ARG A 13 46.09 -52.32 -28.30
C ARG A 13 46.18 -51.29 -29.45
N LYS A 14 45.46 -50.18 -29.37
CA LYS A 14 45.44 -49.13 -30.41
C LYS A 14 45.58 -47.74 -29.77
N PRO A 15 46.78 -47.37 -29.29
CA PRO A 15 46.98 -46.21 -28.42
C PRO A 15 46.52 -44.89 -29.05
N GLY A 16 46.77 -44.66 -30.34
CA GLY A 16 46.38 -43.40 -31.01
C GLY A 16 44.86 -43.19 -31.10
N ARG A 17 44.11 -44.22 -31.49
CA ARG A 17 42.63 -44.12 -31.61
C ARG A 17 41.97 -43.97 -30.24
N SER A 18 42.43 -44.71 -29.24
CA SER A 18 41.89 -44.61 -27.88
C SER A 18 42.25 -43.29 -27.20
N LEU A 19 43.44 -42.72 -27.48
CA LEU A 19 43.83 -41.41 -26.98
C LEU A 19 42.94 -40.28 -27.55
N ILE A 20 42.70 -40.27 -28.86
CA ILE A 20 41.82 -39.26 -29.51
C ILE A 20 40.40 -39.34 -28.92
N LEU A 21 39.89 -40.55 -28.74
CA LEU A 21 38.54 -40.78 -28.21
C LEU A 21 38.43 -40.37 -26.74
N LEU A 22 39.49 -40.56 -25.94
CA LEU A 22 39.58 -40.08 -24.57
C LEU A 22 39.62 -38.56 -24.49
N VAL A 23 40.40 -37.89 -25.34
CA VAL A 23 40.48 -36.42 -25.38
C VAL A 23 39.13 -35.82 -25.80
N LEU A 24 38.46 -36.39 -26.79
CA LEU A 24 37.14 -35.94 -27.22
C LEU A 24 36.10 -36.12 -26.10
N PHE A 25 36.09 -37.27 -25.43
CA PHE A 25 35.19 -37.52 -24.30
C PHE A 25 35.47 -36.56 -23.13
N ALA A 26 36.74 -36.33 -22.80
CA ALA A 26 37.14 -35.38 -21.76
C ALA A 26 36.72 -33.94 -22.09
N ALA A 27 36.83 -33.54 -23.36
CA ALA A 27 36.36 -32.23 -23.81
C ALA A 27 34.85 -32.07 -23.61
N ILE A 28 34.04 -33.05 -24.06
CA ILE A 28 32.57 -33.01 -23.89
C ILE A 28 32.20 -33.04 -22.40
N ALA A 29 32.85 -33.90 -21.60
CA ALA A 29 32.61 -34.01 -20.17
C ALA A 29 32.90 -32.69 -19.44
N ASN A 30 34.00 -32.01 -19.76
CA ASN A 30 34.32 -30.71 -19.17
C ASN A 30 33.26 -29.65 -19.50
N PHE A 31 32.73 -29.63 -20.73
CA PHE A 31 31.63 -28.72 -21.09
C PHE A 31 30.35 -29.02 -20.31
N VAL A 32 29.99 -30.29 -20.14
CA VAL A 32 28.82 -30.69 -19.34
C VAL A 32 29.02 -30.34 -17.86
N PHE A 33 30.18 -30.64 -17.28
CA PHE A 33 30.50 -30.31 -15.89
C PHE A 33 30.49 -28.80 -15.65
N ALA A 34 31.04 -28.01 -16.57
CA ALA A 34 30.97 -26.56 -16.50
C ALA A 34 29.52 -26.06 -16.49
N GLY A 35 28.66 -26.62 -17.35
CA GLY A 35 27.24 -26.27 -17.38
C GLY A 35 26.51 -26.58 -16.07
N ILE A 36 26.73 -27.75 -15.50
CA ILE A 36 26.13 -28.14 -14.20
C ILE A 36 26.67 -27.27 -13.07
N ALA A 37 27.99 -27.00 -13.05
CA ALA A 37 28.63 -26.17 -12.04
C ALA A 37 28.12 -24.72 -12.07
N ILE A 38 28.01 -24.12 -13.27
CA ILE A 38 27.43 -22.78 -13.45
C ILE A 38 25.98 -22.77 -12.98
N LYS A 39 25.16 -23.75 -13.40
CA LYS A 39 23.77 -23.84 -12.95
C LYS A 39 23.66 -23.90 -11.42
N HIS A 40 24.46 -24.73 -10.77
CA HIS A 40 24.45 -24.88 -9.32
C HIS A 40 24.93 -23.59 -8.61
N ALA A 41 26.00 -22.98 -9.09
CA ALA A 41 26.51 -21.73 -8.55
C ALA A 41 25.51 -20.58 -8.68
N THR A 42 24.85 -20.44 -9.84
CA THR A 42 23.81 -19.43 -10.07
C THR A 42 22.59 -19.65 -9.18
N GLN A 43 22.18 -20.90 -8.98
CA GLN A 43 21.07 -21.22 -8.06
C GLN A 43 21.42 -20.84 -6.61
N GLN A 44 22.63 -21.17 -6.15
CA GLN A 44 23.06 -20.77 -4.80
C GLN A 44 23.22 -19.26 -4.66
N ALA A 45 23.77 -18.57 -5.66
CA ALA A 45 23.88 -17.11 -5.66
C ALA A 45 22.50 -16.44 -5.60
N SER A 46 21.50 -16.99 -6.32
CA SER A 46 20.11 -16.53 -6.25
C SER A 46 19.51 -16.70 -4.86
N ILE A 47 19.73 -17.85 -4.21
CA ILE A 47 19.24 -18.11 -2.84
C ILE A 47 19.90 -17.15 -1.84
N LEU A 48 21.23 -16.99 -1.90
CA LEU A 48 21.96 -16.05 -1.03
C LEU A 48 21.52 -14.59 -1.26
N ALA A 49 21.27 -14.20 -2.51
CA ALA A 49 20.76 -12.87 -2.82
C ALA A 49 19.37 -12.65 -2.23
N ARG A 50 18.47 -13.65 -2.34
CA ARG A 50 17.15 -13.61 -1.70
C ARG A 50 17.26 -13.55 -0.18
N GLN A 51 18.17 -14.31 0.43
CA GLN A 51 18.41 -14.29 1.88
C GLN A 51 18.90 -12.92 2.39
N LYS A 52 19.73 -12.23 1.60
CA LYS A 52 20.17 -10.86 1.93
C LYS A 52 19.10 -9.80 1.74
N LEU A 53 18.17 -10.02 0.80
CA LEU A 53 17.05 -9.10 0.54
C LEU A 53 15.87 -9.35 1.50
N GLY A 54 15.85 -10.49 2.20
CA GLY A 54 14.72 -10.91 3.03
C GLY A 54 13.59 -11.52 2.21
N GLY A 55 12.76 -12.33 2.88
CA GLY A 55 11.55 -12.89 2.28
C GLY A 55 10.32 -12.23 2.89
N THR A 56 9.67 -11.34 2.15
CA THR A 56 8.40 -10.75 2.56
C THR A 56 7.27 -11.20 1.65
N LEU A 57 6.09 -11.39 2.23
CA LEU A 57 4.85 -11.71 1.53
C LEU A 57 3.84 -10.62 1.83
N THR A 58 3.36 -9.93 0.81
CA THR A 58 2.33 -8.88 0.99
C THR A 58 0.97 -9.43 0.57
N LEU A 59 0.02 -9.43 1.50
CA LEU A 59 -1.39 -9.67 1.22
C LEU A 59 -2.07 -8.33 0.95
N THR A 60 -2.57 -8.17 -0.27
CA THR A 60 -3.29 -6.98 -0.72
C THR A 60 -4.51 -7.41 -1.53
N TYR A 61 -5.55 -6.59 -1.50
CA TYR A 61 -6.69 -6.76 -2.39
C TYR A 61 -6.30 -6.52 -3.87
N ASP A 62 -6.64 -7.44 -4.78
CA ASP A 62 -6.30 -7.36 -6.19
C ASP A 62 -7.27 -6.42 -6.94
N MET A 63 -6.98 -5.12 -6.85
CA MET A 63 -7.74 -4.07 -7.53
C MET A 63 -7.83 -4.30 -9.05
N GLN A 64 -6.86 -5.00 -9.67
CA GLN A 64 -6.80 -5.19 -11.11
C GLN A 64 -7.84 -6.21 -11.57
N LYS A 65 -7.97 -7.34 -10.86
CA LYS A 65 -9.07 -8.30 -11.05
C LYS A 65 -10.42 -7.67 -10.75
N ALA A 66 -10.52 -6.86 -9.70
CA ALA A 66 -11.75 -6.12 -9.40
C ALA A 66 -12.16 -5.20 -10.56
N PHE A 67 -11.20 -4.48 -11.15
CA PHE A 67 -11.46 -3.66 -12.33
C PHE A 67 -11.84 -4.48 -13.57
N ASP A 68 -11.20 -5.63 -13.78
CA ASP A 68 -11.48 -6.49 -14.92
C ASP A 68 -12.86 -7.18 -14.82
N THR A 69 -13.29 -7.59 -13.62
CA THR A 69 -14.65 -8.11 -13.40
C THR A 69 -15.71 -7.03 -13.65
N ILE A 70 -15.49 -5.80 -13.20
CA ILE A 70 -16.36 -4.66 -13.50
C ILE A 70 -16.38 -4.36 -15.01
N ARG A 71 -15.24 -4.45 -15.70
CA ARG A 71 -15.16 -4.29 -17.17
C ARG A 71 -15.88 -5.42 -17.92
N ALA A 72 -15.78 -6.66 -17.46
CA ALA A 72 -16.47 -7.80 -18.04
C ALA A 72 -17.99 -7.70 -17.82
N GLN A 73 -18.44 -7.26 -16.63
CA GLN A 73 -19.85 -6.94 -16.37
C GLN A 73 -20.37 -5.81 -17.26
N ARG A 74 -19.56 -4.78 -17.57
CA ARG A 74 -19.93 -3.75 -18.57
C ARG A 74 -20.18 -4.37 -19.94
N GLN A 75 -19.33 -5.30 -20.39
CA GLN A 75 -19.47 -5.93 -21.70
C GLN A 75 -20.67 -6.88 -21.76
N ALA A 76 -20.99 -7.58 -20.66
CA ALA A 76 -22.18 -8.44 -20.56
C ALA A 76 -23.49 -7.62 -20.43
N GLY A 77 -23.47 -6.49 -19.73
CA GLY A 77 -24.62 -5.58 -19.56
C GLY A 77 -24.91 -4.67 -20.75
N ALA A 78 -23.94 -4.47 -21.65
CA ALA A 78 -24.12 -3.72 -22.91
C ALA A 78 -25.08 -4.41 -23.90
N GLY A 79 -25.45 -5.69 -23.66
CA GLY A 79 -26.48 -6.40 -24.43
C GLY A 79 -27.93 -6.10 -24.02
N ALA A 80 -28.16 -5.35 -22.95
CA ALA A 80 -29.50 -5.05 -22.42
C ALA A 80 -29.88 -3.55 -22.43
N ALA A 81 -29.18 -2.73 -23.21
CA ALA A 81 -29.62 -1.38 -23.59
C ALA A 81 -29.84 -1.32 -25.10
N GLY A 82 -30.77 -2.16 -25.58
CA GLY A 82 -31.24 -2.14 -26.96
C GLY A 82 -32.17 -0.96 -27.22
N ALA A 83 -31.96 -0.33 -28.39
CA ALA A 83 -32.92 0.37 -29.22
C ALA A 83 -34.33 0.63 -28.63
N GLY A 84 -34.66 1.91 -28.40
CA GLY A 84 -36.05 2.33 -28.28
C GLY A 84 -36.26 3.69 -27.62
N GLY A 85 -36.83 4.63 -28.37
CA GLY A 85 -37.68 5.70 -27.81
C GLY A 85 -37.02 7.05 -27.59
N ALA A 86 -37.28 7.97 -28.52
CA ALA A 86 -37.14 9.40 -28.30
C ALA A 86 -38.07 9.87 -27.15
N GLY A 87 -37.51 10.59 -26.19
CA GLY A 87 -38.26 11.34 -25.18
C GLY A 87 -38.07 10.84 -23.75
N GLY A 88 -37.27 11.56 -22.96
CA GLY A 88 -37.19 11.39 -21.51
C GLY A 88 -35.78 11.46 -20.93
N VAL A 89 -35.49 12.55 -20.23
CA VAL A 89 -34.46 12.73 -19.17
C VAL A 89 -33.08 12.08 -19.45
N GLN A 90 -32.22 12.82 -20.15
CA GLN A 90 -30.80 12.47 -20.32
C GLN A 90 -30.00 12.72 -19.03
N GLY A 91 -29.13 11.77 -18.68
CA GLY A 91 -27.88 12.10 -18.00
C GLY A 91 -27.71 11.62 -16.56
N GLN A 92 -27.98 10.35 -16.26
CA GLN A 92 -27.33 9.70 -15.11
C GLN A 92 -26.44 8.58 -15.65
N ALA A 93 -25.22 8.96 -16.07
CA ALA A 93 -24.14 8.00 -16.24
C ALA A 93 -24.01 7.23 -14.92
N GLY A 94 -24.18 5.91 -14.98
CA GLY A 94 -24.20 5.03 -13.82
C GLY A 94 -23.00 5.33 -12.91
N ARG A 95 -23.31 5.71 -11.68
CA ARG A 95 -22.31 6.01 -10.64
C ARG A 95 -21.58 4.70 -10.36
N PHE A 96 -20.35 4.58 -10.85
CA PHE A 96 -19.53 3.38 -10.64
C PHE A 96 -19.20 3.26 -9.15
N GLN A 97 -19.61 2.16 -8.54
CA GLN A 97 -19.27 1.80 -7.16
C GLN A 97 -18.24 0.68 -7.24
N MET A 98 -17.04 0.92 -6.70
CA MET A 98 -16.01 -0.10 -6.58
C MET A 98 -16.17 -0.74 -5.20
N THR A 99 -16.73 -1.94 -5.16
CA THR A 99 -16.84 -2.72 -3.92
C THR A 99 -15.49 -3.37 -3.66
N VAL A 100 -14.67 -2.76 -2.81
CA VAL A 100 -13.47 -3.40 -2.27
C VAL A 100 -13.91 -4.22 -1.06
N GLN A 101 -13.67 -5.54 -1.09
CA GLN A 101 -13.80 -6.35 0.12
C GLN A 101 -12.51 -6.20 0.92
N PRO A 102 -12.57 -5.61 2.12
CA PRO A 102 -11.35 -5.41 2.87
C PRO A 102 -10.90 -6.68 3.57
N ILE A 103 -9.61 -6.75 3.87
CA ILE A 103 -9.03 -7.87 4.61
C ILE A 103 -9.59 -7.83 6.04
N THR A 104 -10.08 -8.96 6.53
CA THR A 104 -10.53 -9.10 7.92
C THR A 104 -9.34 -9.27 8.86
N GLU A 105 -9.42 -8.73 10.07
CA GLU A 105 -8.36 -8.91 11.08
C GLU A 105 -8.14 -10.40 11.40
N THR A 106 -9.21 -11.19 11.43
CA THR A 106 -9.14 -12.64 11.62
C THR A 106 -8.39 -13.35 10.50
N GLY A 107 -8.62 -12.95 9.23
CA GLY A 107 -7.90 -13.51 8.09
C GLY A 107 -6.43 -13.13 8.09
N ALA A 108 -6.11 -11.88 8.42
CA ALA A 108 -4.74 -11.40 8.56
C ALA A 108 -3.97 -12.19 9.63
N LEU A 109 -4.55 -12.33 10.83
CA LEU A 109 -3.92 -13.04 11.94
C LEU A 109 -3.81 -14.55 11.69
N ALA A 110 -4.78 -15.16 10.99
CA ALA A 110 -4.75 -16.57 10.63
C ALA A 110 -3.57 -16.87 9.69
N VAL A 111 -3.35 -16.04 8.67
CA VAL A 111 -2.18 -16.17 7.79
C VAL A 111 -0.90 -15.92 8.58
N GLY A 112 -0.84 -14.91 9.44
CA GLY A 112 0.33 -14.63 10.29
C GLY A 112 0.71 -15.75 11.25
N SER A 113 -0.21 -16.67 11.56
CA SER A 113 0.02 -17.82 12.44
C SER A 113 0.58 -19.06 11.71
N LEU A 114 0.82 -18.97 10.41
CA LEU A 114 1.39 -20.08 9.63
C LEU A 114 2.86 -20.34 10.02
N ASN A 115 3.30 -21.57 9.75
CA ASN A 115 4.71 -21.93 9.94
C ASN A 115 5.58 -21.08 9.03
N HIS A 116 6.81 -20.81 9.46
CA HIS A 116 7.80 -20.01 8.72
C HIS A 116 7.52 -18.50 8.65
N ILE A 117 6.41 -18.00 9.20
CA ILE A 117 6.21 -16.56 9.41
C ILE A 117 6.77 -16.19 10.79
N ILE A 118 7.66 -15.21 10.82
CA ILE A 118 8.29 -14.71 12.05
C ILE A 118 7.50 -13.54 12.61
N ASP A 119 7.17 -12.59 11.75
CA ASP A 119 6.50 -11.35 12.13
C ASP A 119 5.50 -10.95 11.05
N GLN A 120 4.61 -10.04 11.42
CA GLN A 120 3.65 -9.43 10.50
C GLN A 120 3.52 -7.94 10.79
N ASN A 121 3.27 -7.18 9.72
CA ASN A 121 2.93 -5.78 9.82
C ASN A 121 1.62 -5.52 9.07
N ILE A 122 0.54 -5.33 9.83
CA ILE A 122 -0.77 -4.94 9.31
C ILE A 122 -0.75 -3.44 9.03
N ILE A 123 -1.13 -3.05 7.82
CA ILE A 123 -1.12 -1.66 7.35
C ILE A 123 -2.55 -1.23 6.99
N VAL A 124 -2.99 -0.13 7.59
CA VAL A 124 -4.27 0.52 7.36
C VAL A 124 -4.02 1.98 6.99
N ASN A 125 -4.48 2.40 5.83
CA ASN A 125 -4.37 3.77 5.36
C ASN A 125 -5.72 4.47 5.51
N THR A 126 -5.70 5.63 6.14
CA THR A 126 -6.85 6.51 6.26
C THR A 126 -6.41 7.96 6.10
N ASN A 127 -7.36 8.86 5.99
CA ASN A 127 -7.09 10.29 5.94
C ASN A 127 -7.81 10.97 7.09
N ALA A 128 -7.32 12.14 7.48
CA ALA A 128 -7.94 12.92 8.52
C ALA A 128 -7.88 14.42 8.23
N ASN A 129 -8.70 15.14 8.99
CA ASN A 129 -8.66 16.58 9.08
C ASN A 129 -8.01 16.99 10.40
N ALA A 130 -7.28 18.09 10.34
CA ALA A 130 -6.62 18.65 11.50
C ALA A 130 -7.63 19.35 12.41
N ASP A 131 -7.47 19.18 13.73
CA ASP A 131 -8.21 19.95 14.74
C ASP A 131 -7.22 20.58 15.72
N GLY A 132 -7.00 21.89 15.56
CA GLY A 132 -6.06 22.65 16.39
C GLY A 132 -4.59 22.60 15.93
N PHE A 133 -4.30 22.05 14.74
CA PHE A 133 -2.97 22.14 14.10
C PHE A 133 -3.09 22.50 12.61
N ILE A 134 -2.01 23.03 12.04
CA ILE A 134 -1.90 23.53 10.67
C ILE A 134 -1.09 22.53 9.83
N PRO A 135 -1.64 21.97 8.74
CA PRO A 135 -0.88 21.12 7.83
C PRO A 135 0.15 21.94 7.05
N ILE A 136 1.26 21.30 6.68
CA ILE A 136 2.32 21.93 5.88
C ILE A 136 1.85 22.07 4.44
N THR A 137 1.69 23.30 3.96
CA THR A 137 1.36 23.58 2.56
C THR A 137 2.60 24.01 1.81
N THR A 138 2.72 23.56 0.56
CA THR A 138 3.78 24.03 -0.35
C THR A 138 3.38 25.35 -1.02
N GLU A 139 3.19 26.42 -0.25
CA GLU A 139 3.15 27.80 -0.76
C GLU A 139 3.95 28.75 0.16
N GLU A 140 4.68 29.67 -0.47
CA GLU A 140 5.57 30.66 0.15
C GLU A 140 4.92 31.42 1.30
N ALA A 141 5.74 31.76 2.30
CA ALA A 141 5.44 32.74 3.33
C ALA A 141 4.71 33.97 2.76
N ALA A 142 3.40 34.02 3.02
CA ALA A 142 2.60 35.23 2.92
C ALA A 142 1.96 35.44 4.30
N ASP A 143 2.37 36.52 4.94
CA ASP A 143 1.94 36.99 6.25
C ASP A 143 0.44 36.84 6.55
N GLU A 144 0.20 36.39 7.78
CA GLU A 144 -0.94 36.61 8.68
C GLU A 144 -2.40 36.43 8.17
N THR A 145 -3.01 35.29 8.53
CA THR A 145 -4.17 35.17 9.44
C THR A 145 -4.63 33.71 9.54
N PRO A 146 -5.22 33.24 10.66
CA PRO A 146 -5.65 31.85 10.81
C PRO A 146 -6.86 31.60 9.91
N ALA A 147 -6.61 31.07 8.72
CA ALA A 147 -7.64 30.54 7.86
C ALA A 147 -8.18 29.28 8.51
N ALA A 148 -9.26 29.44 9.27
CA ALA A 148 -10.13 28.35 9.68
C ALA A 148 -10.36 27.44 8.47
N SER A 149 -10.08 26.14 8.66
CA SER A 149 -10.42 25.04 7.77
C SER A 149 -11.83 25.25 7.22
N GLY A 150 -11.89 25.66 5.95
CA GLY A 150 -13.03 26.38 5.41
C GLY A 150 -12.72 26.86 4.00
N SER A 151 -12.35 25.93 3.12
CA SER A 151 -12.19 26.19 1.67
C SER A 151 -13.49 26.81 1.11
N THR A 152 -13.55 28.14 1.08
CA THR A 152 -14.58 28.93 0.42
C THR A 152 -13.93 30.02 -0.43
N THR A 153 -13.13 29.62 -1.41
CA THR A 153 -12.79 30.49 -2.53
C THR A 153 -12.75 29.69 -3.84
N ALA A 154 -13.93 29.28 -4.28
CA ALA A 154 -14.19 29.18 -5.70
C ALA A 154 -14.00 30.60 -6.28
N ALA A 155 -12.88 30.83 -6.95
CA ALA A 155 -12.69 32.00 -7.78
C ALA A 155 -13.73 31.95 -8.92
N ALA A 156 -14.87 32.60 -8.69
CA ALA A 156 -15.82 32.95 -9.72
C ALA A 156 -15.18 33.99 -10.65
N SER A 157 -14.39 33.53 -11.62
CA SER A 157 -14.09 34.31 -12.82
C SER A 157 -14.71 33.63 -14.03
N THR A 158 -15.81 34.22 -14.48
CA THR A 158 -16.56 33.99 -15.70
C THR A 158 -15.71 33.47 -16.86
N ARG A 159 -15.75 32.15 -17.12
CA ARG A 159 -15.40 31.56 -18.42
C ARG A 159 -16.39 30.46 -18.78
N GLN A 160 -17.49 30.89 -19.37
CA GLN A 160 -18.39 30.07 -20.14
C GLN A 160 -17.64 29.49 -21.35
N ALA A 161 -17.26 28.21 -21.31
CA ALA A 161 -17.16 27.29 -22.46
C ALA A 161 -16.41 25.99 -22.06
N ASN A 162 -17.00 24.85 -22.45
CA ASN A 162 -16.49 23.47 -22.39
C ASN A 162 -16.58 22.73 -21.04
N GLU A 163 -17.80 22.34 -20.67
CA GLU A 163 -18.09 21.38 -19.59
C GLU A 163 -17.86 19.90 -20.00
N ASP A 164 -17.49 19.60 -21.24
CA ASP A 164 -17.60 18.23 -21.78
C ASP A 164 -16.31 17.38 -21.81
N ARG A 165 -15.16 17.81 -21.26
CA ARG A 165 -13.90 17.03 -21.44
C ARG A 165 -12.95 16.83 -20.27
N ASN A 166 -13.26 17.31 -19.06
CA ASN A 166 -12.44 16.99 -17.90
C ASN A 166 -13.27 16.24 -16.84
N PRO A 167 -13.23 14.88 -16.80
CA PRO A 167 -13.96 14.11 -15.80
C PRO A 167 -13.51 14.42 -14.36
N LEU A 168 -12.33 15.02 -14.18
CA LEU A 168 -11.83 15.47 -12.88
C LEU A 168 -12.47 16.80 -12.42
N ALA A 169 -12.82 17.70 -13.34
CA ALA A 169 -13.41 19.00 -13.00
C ALA A 169 -14.86 18.87 -12.49
N ALA A 170 -15.66 18.00 -13.10
CA ALA A 170 -17.02 17.69 -12.63
C ALA A 170 -17.04 16.91 -11.30
N VAL A 171 -15.93 16.28 -10.93
CA VAL A 171 -15.73 15.60 -9.64
C VAL A 171 -15.40 16.64 -8.55
N LEU A 172 -14.73 17.75 -8.87
CA LEU A 172 -14.34 18.76 -7.88
C LEU A 172 -15.44 19.83 -7.62
N THR A 173 -16.52 19.88 -8.40
CA THR A 173 -17.60 20.89 -8.30
C THR A 173 -18.70 20.58 -7.27
N GLY A 174 -18.53 19.55 -6.44
CA GLY A 174 -19.45 19.24 -5.32
C GLY A 174 -19.00 19.86 -3.99
N ASN A 175 -19.87 19.86 -2.97
CA ASN A 175 -19.60 20.33 -1.60
C ASN A 175 -18.59 19.43 -0.84
N ARG A 176 -17.43 19.17 -1.45
CA ARG A 176 -16.45 18.18 -1.01
C ARG A 176 -15.30 18.81 -0.25
N ARG A 177 -15.00 18.27 0.93
CA ARG A 177 -13.83 18.64 1.71
C ARG A 177 -12.62 17.82 1.25
N MET A 178 -11.42 18.39 1.25
CA MET A 178 -10.18 17.63 1.10
C MET A 178 -9.63 17.26 2.48
N PRO A 179 -8.89 16.14 2.60
CA PRO A 179 -8.19 15.83 3.83
C PRO A 179 -6.98 16.75 4.01
N ASP A 180 -6.57 16.94 5.26
CA ASP A 180 -5.43 17.79 5.63
C ASP A 180 -4.16 16.94 5.83
N VAL A 181 -4.32 15.74 6.38
CA VAL A 181 -3.23 14.79 6.64
C VAL A 181 -3.58 13.39 6.20
N SER A 182 -2.55 12.63 5.84
CA SER A 182 -2.63 11.18 5.63
C SER A 182 -2.19 10.44 6.88
N ILE A 183 -2.88 9.34 7.20
CA ILE A 183 -2.59 8.53 8.38
C ILE A 183 -2.35 7.09 7.94
N THR A 184 -1.20 6.55 8.34
CA THR A 184 -0.86 5.15 8.13
C THR A 184 -0.77 4.45 9.48
N GLY A 185 -1.75 3.61 9.76
CA GLY A 185 -1.76 2.71 10.91
C GLY A 185 -0.95 1.46 10.61
N VAL A 186 -0.02 1.10 11.50
CA VAL A 186 0.82 -0.10 11.37
C VAL A 186 0.78 -0.96 12.63
N SER A 187 1.24 -2.21 12.55
CA SER A 187 1.47 -3.02 13.75
C SER A 187 2.71 -2.54 14.49
N GLU A 188 3.78 -2.35 13.73
CA GLU A 188 5.08 -1.93 14.24
C GLU A 188 5.72 -0.99 13.22
N THR A 189 6.08 0.22 13.65
CA THR A 189 6.73 1.19 12.72
C THR A 189 8.15 0.79 12.37
N ILE A 190 8.84 0.04 13.25
CA ILE A 190 10.18 -0.51 12.96
C ILE A 190 10.16 -1.56 11.84
N LEU A 191 9.01 -2.18 11.56
CA LEU A 191 8.85 -3.16 10.48
C LEU A 191 8.52 -2.51 9.13
N LEU A 192 8.46 -1.17 9.04
CA LEU A 192 8.32 -0.49 7.75
C LEU A 192 9.67 -0.46 7.03
N ASP A 193 9.66 -0.78 5.74
CA ASP A 193 10.85 -0.70 4.88
C ASP A 193 11.52 0.67 4.96
N SER A 194 10.71 1.75 4.95
CA SER A 194 11.20 3.13 4.99
C SER A 194 11.96 3.49 6.28
N PHE A 195 11.68 2.84 7.41
CA PHE A 195 12.46 3.02 8.63
C PHE A 195 13.69 2.10 8.65
N ASN A 196 13.60 0.90 8.07
CA ASN A 196 14.71 -0.05 8.00
C ASN A 196 15.79 0.35 6.99
N ASP A 197 15.42 0.98 5.88
CA ASP A 197 16.34 1.43 4.83
C ASP A 197 16.96 2.81 5.12
N GLY A 198 16.51 3.49 6.18
CA GLY A 198 16.98 4.81 6.60
C GLY A 198 16.40 5.98 5.79
N THR A 199 15.33 5.75 5.02
CA THR A 199 14.56 6.81 4.36
C THR A 199 13.83 7.68 5.38
N LEU A 200 13.28 7.06 6.43
CA LEU A 200 12.68 7.72 7.59
C LEU A 200 13.55 7.46 8.82
N LEU A 201 13.83 8.51 9.58
CA LEU A 201 14.65 8.48 10.77
C LEU A 201 13.82 8.94 11.96
N LEU A 202 13.80 8.16 13.04
CA LEU A 202 13.21 8.59 14.30
C LEU A 202 14.19 9.53 15.02
N LEU A 203 13.81 10.79 15.20
CA LEU A 203 14.64 11.81 15.85
C LEU A 203 14.45 11.78 17.37
N GLU A 204 13.21 11.72 17.84
CA GLU A 204 12.86 11.71 19.26
C GLU A 204 11.73 10.71 19.54
N GLY A 205 11.72 10.15 20.75
CA GLY A 205 10.65 9.29 21.24
C GLY A 205 10.80 7.80 20.89
N GLU A 206 9.67 7.11 20.70
CA GLU A 206 9.61 5.67 20.49
C GLU A 206 8.74 5.28 19.29
N HIS A 207 9.15 4.22 18.59
CA HIS A 207 8.37 3.57 17.54
C HIS A 207 7.00 3.09 18.04
N ILE A 208 5.96 3.22 17.22
CA ILE A 208 4.65 2.61 17.48
C ILE A 208 4.77 1.10 17.51
N SER A 209 4.18 0.50 18.54
CA SER A 209 4.01 -0.93 18.71
C SER A 209 2.61 -1.23 19.23
N VAL A 210 1.85 -2.06 18.51
CA VAL A 210 0.51 -2.49 18.93
C VAL A 210 0.56 -3.28 20.24
N SER A 211 1.67 -3.95 20.54
CA SER A 211 1.83 -4.69 21.80
C SER A 211 1.79 -3.80 23.04
N ARG A 212 2.11 -2.50 22.89
CA ARG A 212 2.09 -1.49 23.96
C ARG A 212 0.70 -0.89 24.17
N LEU A 213 -0.26 -1.12 23.26
CA LEU A 213 -1.62 -0.63 23.42
C LEU A 213 -2.33 -1.36 24.56
N SER A 214 -2.78 -0.60 25.54
CA SER A 214 -3.61 -1.09 26.64
C SER A 214 -5.01 -0.51 26.53
N THR A 215 -6.01 -1.32 26.88
CA THR A 215 -7.43 -0.91 26.84
C THR A 215 -7.66 0.36 27.67
N GLY A 216 -8.05 1.45 27.02
CA GLY A 216 -8.31 2.75 27.66
C GLY A 216 -7.13 3.72 27.69
N SER A 217 -5.97 3.36 27.13
CA SER A 217 -4.87 4.30 26.90
C SER A 217 -5.13 5.19 25.69
N ILE A 218 -4.58 6.41 25.74
CA ILE A 218 -4.60 7.34 24.61
C ILE A 218 -3.72 6.73 23.50
N PRO A 219 -4.23 6.60 22.27
CA PRO A 219 -3.47 6.05 21.15
C PRO A 219 -2.23 6.89 20.84
N GLU A 220 -1.18 6.22 20.36
CA GLU A 220 0.12 6.85 20.10
C GLU A 220 0.29 7.18 18.61
N VAL A 221 0.99 8.29 18.34
CA VAL A 221 1.32 8.72 16.97
C VAL A 221 2.78 9.15 16.83
N LEU A 222 3.34 8.88 15.65
CA LEU A 222 4.57 9.51 15.17
C LEU A 222 4.21 10.62 14.18
N ILE A 223 4.81 11.78 14.40
CA ILE A 223 4.57 12.98 13.60
C ILE A 223 5.87 13.36 12.87
N GLU A 224 5.73 13.90 11.67
CA GLU A 224 6.86 14.38 10.88
C GLU A 224 7.43 15.68 11.48
N SER A 225 8.75 15.84 11.41
CA SER A 225 9.49 16.95 12.00
C SER A 225 8.97 18.34 11.63
N ASN A 226 8.69 18.61 10.35
CA ASN A 226 8.22 19.92 9.90
C ASN A 226 6.81 20.22 10.45
N LEU A 227 5.93 19.22 10.46
CA LEU A 227 4.59 19.36 11.04
C LEU A 227 4.66 19.63 12.55
N ALA A 228 5.60 18.98 13.24
CA ALA A 228 5.82 19.18 14.66
C ALA A 228 6.39 20.58 14.96
N GLU A 229 7.37 21.04 14.19
CA GLU A 229 8.00 22.35 14.34
C GLU A 229 7.00 23.49 14.10
N GLU A 230 6.25 23.44 12.99
CA GLU A 230 5.27 24.47 12.62
C GLU A 230 4.20 24.65 13.71
N ASN A 231 3.82 23.55 14.37
CA ASN A 231 2.77 23.54 15.39
C ASN A 231 3.32 23.54 16.82
N SER A 232 4.64 23.67 17.01
CA SER A 232 5.32 23.60 18.31
C SER A 232 4.97 22.33 19.12
N ILE A 233 4.71 21.22 18.43
CA ILE A 233 4.35 19.92 19.01
C ILE A 233 5.61 19.20 19.49
N LYS A 234 5.55 18.62 20.69
CA LYS A 234 6.63 17.84 21.30
C LYS A 234 6.18 16.42 21.61
N VAL A 235 7.17 15.54 21.82
CA VAL A 235 6.90 14.18 22.33
C VAL A 235 6.22 14.28 23.70
N GLY A 236 5.08 13.60 23.83
CA GLY A 236 4.21 13.62 25.01
C GLY A 236 2.98 14.50 24.87
N ASP A 237 2.92 15.40 23.88
CA ASP A 237 1.75 16.25 23.66
C ASP A 237 0.55 15.44 23.15
N ILE A 238 -0.65 15.97 23.40
CA ILE A 238 -1.90 15.39 22.90
C ILE A 238 -2.43 16.30 21.80
N ILE A 239 -2.66 15.73 20.62
CA ILE A 239 -3.27 16.41 19.47
C ILE A 239 -4.63 15.79 19.15
N LYS A 240 -5.44 16.53 18.40
CA LYS A 240 -6.77 16.08 17.98
C LYS A 240 -6.82 15.85 16.48
N ILE A 241 -7.37 14.72 16.10
CA ILE A 241 -7.49 14.29 14.71
C ILE A 241 -8.95 14.00 14.42
N VAL A 242 -9.50 14.59 13.36
CA VAL A 242 -10.89 14.37 12.94
C VAL A 242 -10.93 13.38 11.78
N PRO A 243 -11.67 12.27 11.88
CA PRO A 243 -11.86 11.36 10.76
C PRO A 243 -12.31 12.08 9.50
N TYR A 244 -11.65 11.80 8.37
CA TYR A 244 -11.99 12.47 7.12
C TYR A 244 -13.35 12.01 6.58
N VAL A 245 -14.23 12.99 6.34
CA VAL A 245 -15.52 12.79 5.67
C VAL A 245 -15.57 13.66 4.41
N SER A 246 -15.87 13.02 3.28
CA SER A 246 -15.82 13.72 1.98
C SER A 246 -16.90 14.79 1.80
N ASN A 247 -18.03 14.68 2.51
CA ASN A 247 -19.11 15.67 2.48
C ASN A 247 -18.83 16.76 3.51
N ALA A 248 -18.60 18.00 3.07
CA ALA A 248 -18.28 19.12 3.95
C ALA A 248 -19.42 19.49 4.92
N SER A 249 -20.65 19.03 4.67
CA SER A 249 -21.79 19.22 5.59
C SER A 249 -21.86 18.18 6.71
N VAL A 250 -21.01 17.15 6.67
CA VAL A 250 -20.92 16.10 7.69
C VAL A 250 -19.71 16.39 8.57
N THR A 251 -19.86 16.18 9.87
CA THR A 251 -18.77 16.27 10.85
C THR A 251 -18.64 14.94 11.58
N ALA A 252 -17.41 14.62 11.98
CA ALA A 252 -17.08 13.46 12.79
C ALA A 252 -16.42 13.97 14.09
N ASP A 253 -16.57 13.22 15.18
CA ASP A 253 -15.97 13.57 16.46
C ASP A 253 -14.43 13.43 16.40
N SER A 254 -13.72 14.38 17.01
CA SER A 254 -12.26 14.36 17.12
C SER A 254 -11.79 13.20 18.00
N ALA A 255 -10.76 12.48 17.57
CA ALA A 255 -10.02 11.53 18.39
C ALA A 255 -8.78 12.21 18.98
N GLU A 256 -8.53 12.00 20.28
CA GLU A 256 -7.31 12.44 20.94
C GLU A 256 -6.20 11.39 20.76
N VAL A 257 -5.03 11.84 20.30
CA VAL A 257 -3.85 11.00 20.11
C VAL A 257 -2.64 11.65 20.79
N LYS A 258 -1.77 10.84 21.38
CA LYS A 258 -0.56 11.28 22.09
C LYS A 258 0.65 11.09 21.19
N VAL A 259 1.50 12.11 21.09
CA VAL A 259 2.74 12.05 20.30
C VAL A 259 3.76 11.20 21.04
N SER A 260 4.08 10.02 20.52
CA SER A 260 5.10 9.13 21.09
C SER A 260 6.48 9.36 20.49
N GLY A 261 6.56 10.02 19.33
CA GLY A 261 7.83 10.33 18.68
C GLY A 261 7.70 11.26 17.48
N ILE A 262 8.85 11.79 17.09
CA ILE A 262 9.00 12.70 15.94
C ILE A 262 10.01 12.08 14.98
N TYR A 263 9.64 11.99 13.72
CA TYR A 263 10.48 11.40 12.67
C TYR A 263 10.75 12.41 11.54
N GLU A 264 11.79 12.18 10.75
CA GLU A 264 12.16 13.00 9.61
C GLU A 264 12.43 12.10 8.39
N SER A 265 12.11 12.61 7.19
CA SER A 265 12.52 11.98 5.94
C SER A 265 13.93 12.43 5.56
N ASN A 266 14.86 11.48 5.44
CA ASN A 266 16.25 11.71 5.03
C ASN A 266 16.41 11.94 3.51
N GLN A 267 15.33 11.84 2.74
CA GLN A 267 15.33 12.23 1.34
C GLN A 267 14.91 13.70 1.25
N ALA A 268 15.79 14.53 0.70
CA ALA A 268 15.44 15.87 0.25
C ALA A 268 14.36 15.73 -0.84
N MET A 269 13.10 15.90 -0.43
CA MET A 269 11.99 15.81 -1.36
C MET A 269 11.98 17.07 -2.21
N ASP A 270 12.27 16.89 -3.51
CA ASP A 270 12.11 17.95 -4.50
C ASP A 270 10.61 18.25 -4.65
N THR A 271 10.17 19.31 -3.99
CA THR A 271 8.82 19.88 -4.10
C THR A 271 8.47 20.26 -5.53
N ALA A 272 9.45 20.40 -6.44
CA ALA A 272 9.23 20.63 -7.87
C ALA A 272 8.89 19.36 -8.66
N SER A 273 9.15 18.16 -8.11
CA SER A 273 8.87 16.88 -8.76
C SER A 273 7.47 16.31 -8.47
N ALA A 274 6.71 16.94 -7.57
CA ALA A 274 5.28 16.67 -7.33
C ALA A 274 4.38 17.19 -8.47
N GLY A 275 4.87 17.10 -9.71
CA GLY A 275 4.18 17.44 -10.94
C GLY A 275 2.99 16.51 -11.18
N GLY A 276 1.84 16.90 -10.64
CA GLY A 276 0.57 16.24 -10.89
C GLY A 276 0.18 16.31 -12.37
N PHE A 277 -0.26 15.17 -12.90
CA PHE A 277 -0.94 15.10 -14.20
C PHE A 277 -2.16 16.04 -14.19
N GLY A 278 -2.17 17.04 -15.06
CA GLY A 278 -3.38 17.83 -15.37
C GLY A 278 -3.68 19.02 -14.47
N GLY A 279 -2.68 19.67 -13.87
CA GLY A 279 -2.86 20.97 -13.20
C GLY A 279 -3.49 20.91 -11.81
N VAL A 280 -3.56 19.72 -11.21
CA VAL A 280 -3.77 19.56 -9.77
C VAL A 280 -2.37 19.42 -9.16
N GLN A 281 -1.83 20.51 -8.61
CA GLN A 281 -0.62 20.47 -7.79
C GLN A 281 -0.77 19.36 -6.74
N GLY A 282 0.30 18.61 -6.47
CA GLY A 282 0.27 17.42 -5.62
C GLY A 282 -0.42 17.71 -4.29
N MET A 283 -1.55 17.05 -4.03
CA MET A 283 -2.40 17.33 -2.87
C MET A 283 -1.57 17.30 -1.57
N ASP A 284 -1.58 18.38 -0.79
CA ASP A 284 -0.66 18.61 0.33
C ASP A 284 -0.70 17.47 1.37
N PHE A 285 -1.88 16.90 1.64
CA PHE A 285 -2.04 15.78 2.58
C PHE A 285 -1.28 14.49 2.20
N ARG A 286 -0.86 14.35 0.93
CA ARG A 286 -0.10 13.20 0.44
C ARG A 286 1.41 13.41 0.50
N GLN A 287 1.85 14.62 0.83
CA GLN A 287 3.25 14.91 1.05
C GLN A 287 3.69 14.23 2.36
N PRO A 288 4.96 13.79 2.47
CA PRO A 288 5.44 13.14 3.69
C PRO A 288 5.36 14.07 4.90
N TYR A 289 5.45 15.39 4.70
CA TYR A 289 5.28 16.40 5.75
C TYR A 289 3.92 16.32 6.45
N ASN A 290 2.89 15.85 5.74
CA ASN A 290 1.53 15.69 6.28
C ASN A 290 1.15 14.22 6.50
N MET A 291 2.15 13.35 6.70
CA MET A 291 1.94 11.94 6.96
C MET A 291 2.17 11.64 8.46
N ILE A 292 1.19 11.00 9.08
CA ILE A 292 1.22 10.60 10.49
C ILE A 292 1.17 9.08 10.56
N TYR A 293 2.05 8.48 11.37
CA TYR A 293 1.97 7.04 11.67
C TYR A 293 1.27 6.82 13.00
N THR A 294 0.43 5.79 13.06
CA THR A 294 -0.25 5.36 14.27
C THR A 294 -0.34 3.84 14.31
N ASP A 295 -1.05 3.29 15.28
CA ASP A 295 -1.33 1.87 15.31
C ASP A 295 -2.49 1.49 14.39
N TYR A 296 -2.47 0.28 13.83
CA TYR A 296 -3.50 -0.13 12.87
C TYR A 296 -4.91 -0.16 13.47
N LYS A 297 -5.06 -0.35 14.80
CA LYS A 297 -6.38 -0.39 15.46
C LYS A 297 -6.99 1.00 15.54
N THR A 298 -6.18 2.01 15.87
CA THR A 298 -6.58 3.42 15.84
C THR A 298 -6.92 3.86 14.43
N ALA A 299 -6.10 3.53 13.43
CA ALA A 299 -6.41 3.85 12.03
C ALA A 299 -7.71 3.17 11.56
N LEU A 300 -7.95 1.92 11.94
CA LEU A 300 -9.20 1.22 11.65
C LEU A 300 -10.40 1.91 12.33
N ALA A 301 -10.28 2.29 13.60
CA ALA A 301 -11.31 3.02 14.32
C ALA A 301 -11.63 4.38 13.67
N LEU A 302 -10.62 5.10 13.18
CA LEU A 302 -10.81 6.35 12.42
C LEU A 302 -11.55 6.08 11.09
N LYS A 303 -11.20 5.00 10.38
CA LYS A 303 -11.86 4.59 9.13
C LYS A 303 -13.34 4.24 9.36
N ASP A 304 -13.62 3.50 10.42
CA ASP A 304 -14.99 3.12 10.82
C ASP A 304 -15.81 4.34 11.28
N ALA A 305 -15.19 5.26 12.03
CA ALA A 305 -15.82 6.51 12.44
C ALA A 305 -16.16 7.41 11.23
N ALA A 306 -15.25 7.51 10.26
CA ALA A 306 -15.51 8.22 9.01
C ALA A 306 -16.68 7.59 8.24
N ALA A 307 -16.70 6.26 8.11
CA ALA A 307 -17.77 5.53 7.43
C ALA A 307 -19.13 5.67 8.14
N ALA A 308 -19.13 5.69 9.47
CA ALA A 308 -20.33 5.93 10.29
C ALA A 308 -20.87 7.35 10.07
N ALA A 309 -19.99 8.37 10.11
CA ALA A 309 -20.37 9.75 9.88
C ALA A 309 -20.90 9.99 8.46
N SER A 310 -20.35 9.32 7.44
CA SER A 310 -20.85 9.42 6.06
C SER A 310 -22.13 8.61 5.79
N GLY A 311 -22.67 7.88 6.77
CA GLY A 311 -23.86 7.05 6.61
C GLY A 311 -23.62 5.81 5.74
N THR A 312 -22.36 5.38 5.61
CA THR A 312 -21.92 4.26 4.77
C THR A 312 -21.43 3.06 5.59
N ALA A 313 -21.62 3.09 6.92
CA ALA A 313 -21.28 2.00 7.82
C ALA A 313 -21.92 0.66 7.38
N GLY A 314 -21.13 -0.40 7.33
CA GLY A 314 -21.59 -1.75 6.99
C GLY A 314 -21.85 -2.02 5.50
N THR A 315 -21.58 -1.06 4.61
CA THR A 315 -21.90 -1.19 3.18
C THR A 315 -20.78 -1.78 2.31
N GLY A 316 -19.70 -2.32 2.89
CA GLY A 316 -18.64 -2.98 2.11
C GLY A 316 -18.10 -2.11 0.97
N GLY A 317 -17.79 -0.84 1.25
CA GLY A 317 -17.21 0.09 0.27
C GLY A 317 -18.18 0.72 -0.75
N THR A 318 -19.50 0.47 -0.67
CA THR A 318 -20.46 0.97 -1.70
C THR A 318 -20.85 2.45 -1.59
N GLY A 319 -20.38 3.18 -0.58
CA GLY A 319 -20.84 4.55 -0.33
C GLY A 319 -20.15 5.69 -1.10
N GLY A 320 -18.97 5.44 -1.67
CA GLY A 320 -18.10 6.49 -2.19
C GLY A 320 -17.93 6.40 -3.71
N GLY A 321 -18.21 7.48 -4.45
CA GLY A 321 -17.79 7.56 -5.86
C GLY A 321 -16.27 7.38 -6.01
N ILE A 322 -15.77 7.25 -7.24
CA ILE A 322 -14.35 6.93 -7.56
C ILE A 322 -13.32 7.71 -6.71
N LEU A 323 -13.57 9.00 -6.43
CA LEU A 323 -12.69 9.82 -5.59
C LEU A 323 -12.67 9.39 -4.12
N ALA A 324 -13.79 8.95 -3.54
CA ALA A 324 -13.83 8.47 -2.16
C ALA A 324 -13.13 7.11 -2.01
N GLY A 325 -13.23 6.23 -3.01
CA GLY A 325 -12.40 5.01 -3.07
C GLY A 325 -10.90 5.33 -3.21
N MET A 326 -10.55 6.39 -3.95
CA MET A 326 -9.15 6.85 -4.08
C MET A 326 -8.60 7.54 -2.81
N LEU A 327 -9.49 8.02 -1.93
CA LEU A 327 -9.14 8.70 -0.68
C LEU A 327 -9.36 7.80 0.55
N GLY A 328 -9.37 6.48 0.39
CA GLY A 328 -9.34 5.53 1.51
C GLY A 328 -10.67 5.29 2.23
N ALA A 329 -11.82 5.63 1.63
CA ALA A 329 -13.14 5.45 2.25
C ALA A 329 -13.66 3.98 2.29
N GLY A 330 -12.79 2.98 2.08
CA GLY A 330 -13.13 1.57 2.29
C GLY A 330 -13.18 1.22 3.78
N ALA A 331 -13.85 0.15 4.20
CA ALA A 331 -13.69 -0.37 5.58
C ALA A 331 -12.44 -1.26 5.68
N GLY A 332 -12.01 -1.69 6.87
CA GLY A 332 -11.04 -2.77 7.10
C GLY A 332 -9.58 -2.55 6.68
N ILE A 333 -8.79 -3.64 6.65
CA ILE A 333 -7.34 -3.64 6.44
C ILE A 333 -7.00 -3.53 4.96
N ASP A 334 -6.05 -2.65 4.62
CA ASP A 334 -5.65 -2.39 3.23
C ASP A 334 -4.56 -3.36 2.76
N SER A 335 -3.57 -3.65 3.62
CA SER A 335 -2.53 -4.64 3.32
C SER A 335 -1.89 -5.23 4.57
N VAL A 336 -1.28 -6.41 4.42
CA VAL A 336 -0.49 -7.04 5.48
C VAL A 336 0.83 -7.53 4.89
N VAL A 337 1.94 -7.19 5.53
CA VAL A 337 3.27 -7.68 5.16
C VAL A 337 3.68 -8.76 6.15
N TYR A 338 3.91 -9.98 5.68
CA TYR A 338 4.42 -11.09 6.48
C TYR A 338 5.92 -11.27 6.23
N PHE A 339 6.69 -11.41 7.31
CA PHE A 339 8.12 -11.67 7.27
C PHE A 339 8.37 -13.16 7.42
N VAL A 340 9.00 -13.76 6.41
CA VAL A 340 9.27 -15.20 6.34
C VAL A 340 10.69 -15.50 6.81
N ASP A 341 10.87 -16.61 7.52
CA ASP A 341 12.13 -17.04 8.11
C ASP A 341 13.27 -17.28 7.11
N ASP A 342 12.96 -17.93 6.00
CA ASP A 342 13.86 -18.19 4.89
C ASP A 342 13.10 -17.93 3.57
N PRO A 343 13.67 -17.14 2.65
CA PRO A 343 13.11 -16.94 1.32
C PRO A 343 12.81 -18.22 0.52
N VAL A 344 13.44 -19.34 0.86
CA VAL A 344 13.13 -20.65 0.26
C VAL A 344 11.73 -21.14 0.64
N ASN A 345 11.19 -20.71 1.78
CA ASN A 345 9.87 -21.11 2.27
C ASN A 345 8.73 -20.24 1.73
N ILE A 346 9.01 -19.11 1.06
CA ILE A 346 8.00 -18.18 0.53
C ILE A 346 6.94 -18.91 -0.31
N GLU A 347 7.35 -19.79 -1.22
CA GLU A 347 6.41 -20.50 -2.10
C GLU A 347 5.51 -21.49 -1.31
N LYS A 348 6.04 -22.09 -0.24
CA LYS A 348 5.26 -22.97 0.65
C LYS A 348 4.27 -22.17 1.48
N VAL A 349 4.73 -21.08 2.10
CA VAL A 349 3.88 -20.17 2.88
C VAL A 349 2.78 -19.58 2.00
N GLN A 350 3.08 -19.24 0.75
CA GLN A 350 2.08 -18.77 -0.21
C GLN A 350 1.01 -19.84 -0.50
N GLN A 351 1.40 -21.10 -0.70
CA GLN A 351 0.46 -22.21 -0.91
C GLN A 351 -0.38 -22.50 0.34
N GLU A 352 0.23 -22.45 1.52
CA GLU A 352 -0.46 -22.64 2.80
C GLU A 352 -1.44 -21.48 3.06
N ALA A 353 -1.05 -20.24 2.78
CA ALA A 353 -1.91 -19.06 2.89
C ALA A 353 -3.15 -19.19 2.00
N GLN A 354 -3.01 -19.68 0.76
CA GLN A 354 -4.14 -19.93 -0.15
C GLN A 354 -5.16 -20.95 0.39
N SER A 355 -4.78 -21.76 1.38
CA SER A 355 -5.68 -22.72 2.04
C SER A 355 -6.44 -22.13 3.25
N VAL A 356 -6.09 -20.92 3.69
CA VAL A 356 -6.76 -20.21 4.79
C VAL A 356 -8.13 -19.74 4.31
N GLN A 357 -9.19 -20.25 4.94
CA GLN A 357 -10.59 -20.02 4.55
C GLN A 357 -11.12 -18.66 5.04
N GLU A 358 -10.46 -18.06 6.03
CA GLU A 358 -10.78 -16.74 6.57
C GLU A 358 -10.42 -15.58 5.61
N VAL A 359 -9.69 -15.88 4.52
CA VAL A 359 -9.35 -14.93 3.45
C VAL A 359 -10.13 -15.31 2.18
N ASP A 360 -10.89 -14.37 1.64
CA ASP A 360 -11.57 -14.58 0.36
C ASP A 360 -10.58 -14.34 -0.81
N TRP A 361 -10.03 -15.43 -1.34
CA TRP A 361 -9.05 -15.41 -2.43
C TRP A 361 -9.65 -15.18 -3.83
N ASN A 362 -10.98 -15.10 -3.93
CA ASN A 362 -11.68 -14.95 -5.22
C ASN A 362 -12.01 -13.50 -5.60
N VAL A 363 -11.55 -12.51 -4.82
CA VAL A 363 -12.01 -11.12 -4.89
C VAL A 363 -10.93 -10.15 -5.32
#